data_AF-A0A7W1PWY8-F1
#
_entry.id   AF-A0A7W1PWY8-F1
#
_cell.length_a   1.000
_cell.length_b   1.000
_cell.length_c   1.000
_cell.angle_alpha   90.00
_cell.angle_beta   90.00
_cell.angle_gamma   90.00
#
_symmetry.space_group_name_H-M   'P 1'
#
loop_
_entity.id
_entity.type
_entity.pdbx_description
1 polymer ?
#
loop_
_entity_poly.entity_id
_entity_poly.type
_entity_poly.pdbx_seq_one_letter_code
_entity_poly.pdbx_strand_id
1 'polypeptide(L)'
;MSEKIIQLEAVNPIDLYGINDNKLEMLKNTFPKLKVIARGDTIKVVGDDLEIEQFEEKLNRMVEYFHKYGNISENNIERILETSAAETAKTSE
;
A
#
# COMPACT_ATOMS: atom_id res chain seq x y z
N MET A 1 8.08 6.91 -17.48
CA MET A 1 8.50 7.23 -16.10
C MET A 1 7.60 8.35 -15.60
N SER A 2 6.81 8.03 -14.60
CA SER A 2 5.81 8.91 -13.99
C SER A 2 6.08 9.05 -12.50
N GLU A 3 5.50 10.05 -11.89
CA GLU A 3 5.54 10.24 -10.45
C GLU A 3 4.13 10.45 -9.89
N LYS A 4 3.88 9.91 -8.71
CA LYS A 4 2.60 10.01 -8.02
C LYS A 4 2.84 10.29 -6.55
N ILE A 5 2.00 11.15 -5.99
CA ILE A 5 2.06 11.56 -4.60
C ILE A 5 0.73 11.19 -3.96
N ILE A 6 0.79 10.33 -2.95
CA ILE A 6 -0.36 9.79 -2.24
C ILE A 6 -0.29 10.34 -0.82
N GLN A 7 -1.35 11.02 -0.39
CA GLN A 7 -1.48 11.51 1.00
C GLN A 7 -2.32 10.52 1.80
N LEU A 8 -1.80 10.11 2.95
CA LEU A 8 -2.50 9.29 3.93
C LEU A 8 -3.42 10.18 4.75
N GLU A 9 -4.56 10.53 4.17
CA GLU A 9 -5.58 11.30 4.89
C GLU A 9 -6.21 10.36 5.95
N ALA A 10 -6.07 10.71 7.23
CA ALA A 10 -6.58 9.97 8.40
C ALA A 10 -5.87 8.67 8.83
N VAL A 11 -4.68 8.37 8.31
CA VAL A 11 -3.85 7.24 8.78
C VAL A 11 -2.49 7.70 9.28
N ASN A 12 -2.04 7.13 10.41
CA ASN A 12 -0.70 7.38 10.90
C ASN A 12 0.32 6.59 10.08
N PRO A 13 1.37 7.23 9.54
CA PRO A 13 2.38 6.56 8.73
C PRO A 13 3.09 5.42 9.48
N ILE A 14 3.33 5.60 10.79
CA ILE A 14 3.95 4.55 11.62
C ILE A 14 3.07 3.29 11.68
N ASP A 15 1.75 3.47 11.70
CA ASP A 15 0.83 2.33 11.78
C ASP A 15 0.73 1.61 10.42
N LEU A 16 0.75 2.38 9.33
CA LEU A 16 0.73 1.83 7.97
C LEU A 16 2.06 1.20 7.55
N TYR A 17 3.18 1.89 7.76
CA TYR A 17 4.54 1.39 7.44
C TYR A 17 5.02 0.36 8.45
N GLY A 18 4.40 0.30 9.63
CA GLY A 18 4.78 -0.59 10.71
C GLY A 18 6.01 -0.10 11.45
N ILE A 19 6.26 -0.76 12.58
CA ILE A 19 7.40 -0.48 13.45
C ILE A 19 8.69 -0.79 12.67
N ASN A 20 9.63 0.16 12.62
CA ASN A 20 10.85 0.11 11.79
C ASN A 20 10.59 -0.02 10.27
N ASP A 21 9.51 0.56 9.75
CA ASP A 21 9.20 0.55 8.31
C ASP A 21 9.02 -0.87 7.73
N ASN A 22 8.80 -1.88 8.57
CA ASN A 22 8.84 -3.28 8.17
C ASN A 22 7.79 -3.61 7.10
N LYS A 23 6.58 -3.04 7.19
CA LYS A 23 5.51 -3.19 6.19
C LYS A 23 5.83 -2.44 4.90
N LEU A 24 6.44 -1.26 5.02
CA LEU A 24 6.88 -0.46 3.86
C LEU A 24 8.02 -1.16 3.11
N GLU A 25 8.92 -1.84 3.83
CA GLU A 25 9.95 -2.68 3.22
C GLU A 25 9.35 -3.83 2.41
N MET A 26 8.28 -4.47 2.88
CA MET A 26 7.58 -5.49 2.09
C MET A 26 7.06 -4.91 0.77
N LEU A 27 6.41 -3.73 0.80
CA LEU A 27 5.95 -3.05 -0.42
C LEU A 27 7.10 -2.72 -1.37
N LYS A 28 8.21 -2.20 -0.84
CA LYS A 28 9.42 -1.90 -1.62
C LYS A 28 10.01 -3.16 -2.26
N ASN A 29 9.98 -4.29 -1.55
CA ASN A 29 10.44 -5.58 -2.07
C ASN A 29 9.53 -6.13 -3.17
N THR A 30 8.22 -5.90 -3.08
CA THR A 30 7.26 -6.29 -4.14
C THR A 30 7.44 -5.43 -5.39
N PHE A 31 7.74 -4.14 -5.23
CA PHE A 31 7.92 -3.20 -6.33
C PHE A 31 9.34 -2.61 -6.36
N PRO A 32 10.38 -3.43 -6.63
CA PRO A 32 11.78 -2.98 -6.59
C PRO A 32 12.13 -2.03 -7.73
N LYS A 33 11.29 -1.95 -8.76
CA LYS A 33 11.43 -1.01 -9.88
C LYS A 33 10.79 0.36 -9.58
N LEU A 34 9.94 0.44 -8.56
CA LEU A 34 9.36 1.69 -8.09
C LEU A 34 10.25 2.33 -7.03
N LYS A 35 10.40 3.65 -7.13
CA LYS A 35 11.08 4.45 -6.12
C LYS A 35 10.04 5.00 -5.15
N VAL A 36 9.89 4.33 -4.01
CA VAL A 36 8.97 4.70 -2.93
C VAL A 36 9.69 5.60 -1.91
N ILE A 37 9.17 6.80 -1.68
CA ILE A 37 9.68 7.81 -0.75
C ILE A 37 8.55 8.20 0.20
N ALA A 38 8.55 7.65 1.41
CA ALA A 38 7.62 8.01 2.47
C ALA A 38 8.17 9.19 3.31
N ARG A 39 7.36 10.22 3.55
CA ARG A 39 7.67 11.38 4.40
C ARG A 39 6.44 11.81 5.19
N GLY A 40 6.43 11.52 6.49
CA GLY A 40 5.25 11.79 7.31
C GLY A 40 4.04 11.06 6.74
N ASP A 41 2.93 11.77 6.61
CA ASP A 41 1.67 11.31 6.01
C ASP A 41 1.72 11.17 4.47
N THR A 42 2.79 11.59 3.81
CA THR A 42 2.82 11.60 2.34
C THR A 42 3.77 10.51 1.80
N ILE A 43 3.32 9.79 0.77
CA ILE A 43 4.11 8.81 0.03
C ILE A 43 4.28 9.29 -1.39
N LYS A 44 5.53 9.40 -1.85
CA LYS A 44 5.86 9.69 -3.23
C LYS A 44 6.40 8.44 -3.91
N VAL A 45 5.80 8.03 -5.01
CA VAL A 45 6.22 6.89 -5.83
C VAL A 45 6.64 7.39 -7.20
N VAL A 46 7.79 6.93 -7.70
CA VAL A 46 8.32 7.30 -9.02
C VAL A 46 8.78 6.05 -9.76
N GLY A 47 8.32 5.85 -10.99
CA GLY A 47 8.59 4.62 -11.72
C GLY A 47 7.74 4.48 -12.98
N ASP A 48 7.30 3.27 -13.28
CA ASP A 48 6.44 2.98 -14.43
C ASP A 48 4.96 3.24 -14.10
N ASP A 49 4.20 3.76 -15.04
CA ASP A 49 2.81 4.20 -14.81
C ASP A 49 1.94 3.02 -14.31
N LEU A 50 2.06 1.86 -14.97
CA LEU A 50 1.39 0.61 -14.60
C LEU A 50 1.76 0.09 -13.20
N GLU A 51 3.01 0.27 -12.79
CA GLU A 51 3.45 -0.18 -11.46
C GLU A 51 2.99 0.80 -10.38
N ILE A 52 3.03 2.11 -10.67
CA ILE A 52 2.51 3.15 -9.78
C ILE A 52 1.01 2.95 -9.53
N GLU A 53 0.24 2.67 -10.59
CA GLU A 53 -1.20 2.43 -10.48
C GLU A 53 -1.50 1.20 -9.61
N GLN A 54 -0.77 0.10 -9.82
CA GLN A 54 -0.87 -1.09 -8.98
C GLN A 54 -0.47 -0.82 -7.53
N PHE A 55 0.60 -0.07 -7.29
CA PHE A 55 1.04 0.30 -5.95
C PHE A 55 -0.04 1.12 -5.22
N GLU A 56 -0.63 2.11 -5.91
CA GLU A 56 -1.72 2.91 -5.36
C GLU A 56 -2.93 2.05 -4.98
N GLU A 57 -3.34 1.13 -5.86
CA GLU A 57 -4.48 0.25 -5.59
C GLU A 57 -4.23 -0.64 -4.37
N LYS A 58 -3.02 -1.20 -4.24
CA LYS A 58 -2.60 -2.00 -3.08
C LYS A 58 -2.55 -1.18 -1.80
N LEU A 59 -1.97 0.01 -1.87
CA LEU A 59 -1.88 0.91 -0.73
C LEU A 59 -3.28 1.29 -0.24
N ASN A 60 -4.20 1.62 -1.16
CA ASN A 60 -5.56 2.00 -0.81
C ASN A 60 -6.30 0.84 -0.13
N ARG A 61 -6.15 -0.39 -0.64
CA ARG A 61 -6.66 -1.60 0.03
C ARG A 61 -6.09 -1.80 1.43
N MET A 62 -4.81 -1.54 1.64
CA MET A 62 -4.18 -1.61 2.96
C MET A 62 -4.76 -0.55 3.91
N VAL A 63 -4.96 0.68 3.43
CA VAL A 63 -5.58 1.76 4.21
C VAL A 63 -7.02 1.41 4.55
N GLU A 64 -7.82 0.91 3.61
CA GLU A 64 -9.19 0.46 3.88
C GLU A 64 -9.24 -0.69 4.91
N TYR A 65 -8.36 -1.69 4.75
CA TYR A 65 -8.25 -2.79 5.70
C TYR A 65 -7.88 -2.26 7.09
N PHE A 66 -6.92 -1.34 7.15
CA PHE A 66 -6.52 -0.70 8.38
C PHE A 66 -7.66 0.11 9.02
N HIS A 67 -8.42 0.88 8.24
CA HIS A 67 -9.60 1.60 8.73
C HIS A 67 -10.68 0.66 9.27
N LYS A 68 -10.85 -0.51 8.65
CA LYS A 68 -11.88 -1.49 9.02
C LYS A 68 -11.53 -2.29 10.27
N TYR A 69 -10.27 -2.70 10.42
CA TYR A 69 -9.81 -3.59 11.49
C TYR A 69 -8.98 -2.88 12.57
N GLY A 70 -8.50 -1.66 12.33
CA GLY A 70 -7.62 -0.89 13.21
C GLY A 70 -6.20 -1.46 13.31
N ASN A 71 -5.88 -2.54 12.59
CA ASN A 71 -4.55 -3.13 12.55
C ASN A 71 -4.35 -3.91 11.25
N ILE A 72 -3.11 -3.95 10.78
CA ILE A 72 -2.71 -4.72 9.61
C ILE A 72 -1.39 -5.45 9.92
N SER A 73 -1.41 -6.77 9.93
CA SER A 73 -0.21 -7.60 10.17
C SER A 73 0.49 -7.94 8.86
N GLU A 74 1.80 -8.23 8.90
CA GLU A 74 2.61 -8.60 7.73
C GLU A 74 1.93 -9.64 6.82
N ASN A 75 1.36 -10.69 7.40
CA ASN A 75 0.66 -11.72 6.64
C ASN A 75 -0.54 -11.19 5.83
N ASN A 76 -1.28 -10.21 6.36
CA ASN A 76 -2.37 -9.57 5.62
C ASN A 76 -1.82 -8.71 4.47
N ILE A 77 -0.66 -8.10 4.65
CA ILE A 77 -0.02 -7.27 3.64
C ILE A 77 0.46 -8.14 2.49
N GLU A 78 1.18 -9.24 2.79
CA GLU A 78 1.52 -10.25 1.78
C GLU A 78 0.28 -10.70 1.03
N ARG A 79 -0.80 -11.03 1.75
CA ARG A 79 -2.04 -11.46 1.13
C ARG A 79 -2.66 -10.38 0.24
N ILE A 80 -2.67 -9.11 0.65
CA ILE A 80 -3.16 -7.99 -0.15
C ILE A 80 -2.27 -7.79 -1.39
N LEU A 81 -0.95 -7.91 -1.25
CA LEU A 81 0.03 -7.78 -2.33
C LEU A 81 -0.08 -8.94 -3.32
N GLU A 82 -0.27 -10.18 -2.85
CA GLU A 82 -0.49 -11.37 -3.67
C GLU A 82 -1.88 -11.39 -4.34
N THR A 83 -2.92 -10.86 -3.68
CA THR A 83 -4.27 -10.76 -4.27
C THR A 83 -4.32 -9.60 -5.29
N SER A 84 -3.67 -9.78 -6.44
CA SER A 84 -3.73 -8.84 -7.57
C SER A 84 -4.86 -9.14 -8.57
N ALA A 85 -5.64 -10.22 -8.39
CA ALA A 85 -6.60 -10.60 -9.43
C ALA A 85 -7.83 -11.41 -8.97
N ALA A 86 -8.08 -11.60 -7.67
CA ALA A 86 -9.26 -12.31 -7.22
C ALA A 86 -9.84 -11.62 -5.99
N GLU A 87 -11.16 -11.68 -5.82
CA GLU A 87 -11.90 -11.19 -4.65
C GLU A 87 -12.37 -9.71 -4.68
N THR A 88 -12.67 -9.16 -5.86
CA THR A 88 -13.81 -8.21 -6.00
C THR A 88 -14.96 -8.93 -6.68
N ALA A 89 -15.51 -9.93 -5.99
CA ALA A 89 -16.81 -10.49 -6.28
C ALA A 89 -17.48 -10.91 -4.97
N LYS A 90 -17.76 -9.93 -4.10
CA LYS A 90 -18.87 -10.01 -3.15
C LYS A 90 -19.28 -8.61 -2.68
N THR A 91 -19.87 -7.86 -3.60
CA THR A 91 -21.04 -7.05 -3.25
C THR A 91 -22.25 -7.84 -3.76
N SER A 92 -23.37 -7.81 -3.01
CA SER A 92 -24.60 -8.62 -3.12
C SER A 92 -24.52 -9.91 -2.29
N GLU A 93 -25.26 -10.06 -1.20
CA GLU A 93 -26.67 -9.72 -0.92
C GLU A 93 -26.90 -9.31 0.55
#